data_AF-B0RAT6-F1
#
_entry.id   AF-B0RAT6-F1
#
_cell.length_a   1.000
_cell.length_b   1.000
_cell.length_c   1.000
_cell.angle_alpha   90.00
_cell.angle_beta   90.00
_cell.angle_gamma   90.00
#
_symmetry.space_group_name_H-M   'P 1'
#
loop_
_entity.id
_entity.type
_entity.pdbx_description
1 polymer ?
#
loop_
_entity_poly.entity_id
_entity_poly.type
_entity_poly.pdbx_seq_one_letter_code
_entity_poly.pdbx_strand_id
1 'polypeptide(L)'
;MRIPAPSYRQRLLFGSGWFLLIVWLSSNPLSLLGRRVGVAAAGALLLLVITRLAPGLDIDADRGVLRLRGLERPFTDLVGARIELAPLPRESRYDKPRKRPRRDPLVIRLDLDGGARFRVVLAIGPTDTLSAARTTALVAAVRGSRIQAPIASYDPDGRFTHLNFPGSLDRDDAVKLIEDPQSASALPR
;
A
#
# COMPACT_ATOMS: atom_id res chain seq x y z
N MET A 1 4.10 -1.28 -19.00
CA MET A 1 4.37 -2.73 -19.17
C MET A 1 3.47 -3.53 -18.23
N ARG A 2 2.70 -4.53 -18.71
CA ARG A 2 1.59 -5.20 -17.99
C ARG A 2 2.09 -6.35 -17.10
N ILE A 3 1.67 -6.40 -15.83
CA ILE A 3 1.94 -7.53 -14.92
C ILE A 3 0.78 -8.52 -14.96
N PRO A 4 1.04 -9.83 -15.04
CA PRO A 4 -0.01 -10.83 -15.17
C PRO A 4 -0.84 -10.89 -13.89
N ALA A 5 -2.14 -10.89 -14.15
CA ALA A 5 -3.21 -11.33 -13.29
C ALA A 5 -2.82 -12.42 -12.26
N PRO A 6 -3.22 -12.31 -10.97
CA PRO A 6 -3.11 -13.41 -10.02
C PRO A 6 -3.64 -14.72 -10.62
N SER A 7 -2.95 -15.82 -10.32
CA SER A 7 -3.28 -17.13 -10.89
C SER A 7 -4.73 -17.53 -10.58
N TYR A 8 -5.35 -18.27 -11.52
CA TYR A 8 -6.75 -18.69 -11.42
C TYR A 8 -7.07 -19.35 -10.06
N ARG A 9 -6.13 -20.14 -9.52
CA ARG A 9 -6.27 -20.84 -8.23
C ARG A 9 -6.27 -19.90 -7.01
N GLN A 10 -5.45 -18.85 -7.02
CA GLN A 10 -5.42 -17.85 -5.94
C GLN A 10 -6.68 -16.99 -5.96
N ARG A 11 -7.18 -16.65 -7.15
CA ARG A 11 -8.45 -15.93 -7.32
C ARG A 11 -9.65 -16.75 -6.86
N LEU A 12 -9.63 -18.06 -7.14
CA LEU A 12 -10.69 -18.97 -6.73
C LEU A 12 -10.78 -19.07 -5.20
N LEU A 13 -9.65 -19.20 -4.50
CA LEU A 13 -9.61 -19.38 -3.03
C LEU A 13 -10.08 -18.15 -2.24
N PHE A 14 -9.66 -16.95 -2.64
CA PHE A 14 -10.14 -15.72 -1.99
C PHE A 14 -11.60 -15.42 -2.34
N GLY A 15 -12.02 -15.72 -3.57
CA GLY A 15 -13.41 -15.56 -4.00
C GLY A 15 -14.35 -16.56 -3.33
N SER A 16 -13.95 -17.83 -3.20
CA SER A 16 -14.78 -18.90 -2.65
C SER A 16 -14.96 -18.79 -1.12
N GLY A 17 -13.93 -18.35 -0.39
CA GLY A 17 -14.06 -18.08 1.05
C GLY A 17 -15.04 -16.94 1.36
N TRP A 18 -14.97 -15.85 0.59
CA TRP A 18 -15.93 -14.75 0.70
C TRP A 18 -17.34 -15.15 0.26
N PHE A 19 -17.44 -15.93 -0.82
CA PHE A 19 -18.70 -16.46 -1.32
C PHE A 19 -19.42 -17.32 -0.28
N LEU A 20 -18.71 -18.24 0.39
CA LEU A 20 -19.29 -19.10 1.42
C LEU A 20 -19.75 -18.31 2.65
N LEU A 21 -19.03 -17.26 3.04
CA LEU A 21 -19.42 -16.39 4.15
C LEU A 21 -20.72 -15.61 3.85
N ILE A 22 -20.87 -15.11 2.62
CA ILE A 22 -22.08 -14.41 2.14
C ILE A 22 -23.25 -15.38 2.06
N VAL A 23 -23.03 -16.58 1.51
CA VAL A 23 -24.04 -17.65 1.46
C VAL A 23 -24.48 -18.04 2.87
N TRP A 24 -23.55 -18.20 3.81
CA TRP A 24 -23.84 -18.57 5.19
C TRP A 24 -24.63 -17.47 5.94
N LEU A 25 -24.23 -16.19 5.82
CA LEU A 25 -25.00 -15.07 6.39
C LEU A 25 -26.39 -14.92 5.74
N SER A 26 -26.55 -15.34 4.48
CA SER A 26 -27.83 -15.30 3.76
C SER A 26 -28.77 -16.46 4.08
N SER A 27 -28.29 -17.47 4.81
CA SER A 27 -28.99 -18.73 5.08
C SER A 27 -29.91 -18.71 6.32
N ASN A 28 -30.42 -17.54 6.74
CA ASN A 28 -31.50 -17.49 7.74
C ASN A 28 -32.87 -17.56 7.04
N PRO A 29 -33.77 -18.49 7.40
CA PRO A 29 -34.68 -19.11 6.43
C PRO A 29 -36.08 -18.50 6.54
N LEU A 30 -36.45 -17.61 5.63
CA LEU A 30 -37.86 -17.40 5.25
C LEU A 30 -37.93 -16.52 4.00
N SER A 31 -38.37 -17.13 2.91
CA SER A 31 -38.89 -16.55 1.67
C SER A 31 -37.89 -15.93 0.65
N LEU A 32 -38.09 -16.28 -0.64
CA LEU A 32 -37.46 -15.74 -1.88
C LEU A 32 -36.17 -16.41 -2.41
N LEU A 33 -36.25 -17.65 -2.93
CA LEU A 33 -35.09 -18.38 -3.48
C LEU A 33 -34.65 -17.96 -4.91
N GLY A 34 -35.51 -17.38 -5.74
CA GLY A 34 -35.14 -17.01 -7.13
C GLY A 34 -34.43 -15.66 -7.27
N ARG A 35 -34.71 -14.70 -6.38
CA ARG A 35 -34.22 -13.32 -6.48
C ARG A 35 -32.85 -13.11 -5.82
N ARG A 36 -32.45 -13.97 -4.88
CA ARG A 36 -31.27 -13.78 -4.03
C ARG A 36 -29.97 -14.30 -4.66
N VAL A 37 -30.03 -15.37 -5.46
CA VAL A 37 -28.85 -15.92 -6.16
C VAL A 37 -28.36 -14.97 -7.25
N GLY A 38 -29.27 -14.35 -8.01
CA GLY A 38 -28.93 -13.37 -9.05
C GLY A 38 -28.28 -12.11 -8.48
N VAL A 39 -28.75 -11.62 -7.32
CA VAL A 39 -28.18 -10.43 -6.67
C VAL A 39 -26.79 -10.73 -6.09
N ALA A 40 -26.59 -11.90 -5.47
CA ALA A 40 -25.28 -12.29 -4.95
C ALA A 40 -24.24 -12.49 -6.06
N ALA A 41 -24.62 -13.16 -7.16
CA ALA A 41 -23.74 -13.35 -8.31
C ALA A 41 -23.42 -12.02 -9.03
N ALA A 42 -24.43 -11.16 -9.24
CA ALA A 42 -24.23 -9.83 -9.81
C ALA A 42 -23.37 -8.94 -8.90
N GLY A 43 -23.58 -8.99 -7.59
CA GLY A 43 -22.78 -8.25 -6.61
C GLY A 43 -21.32 -8.72 -6.57
N ALA A 44 -21.08 -10.03 -6.63
CA ALA A 44 -19.73 -10.59 -6.71
C ALA A 44 -19.02 -10.24 -8.03
N LEU A 45 -19.74 -10.28 -9.15
CA LEU A 45 -19.23 -9.85 -10.45
C LEU A 45 -18.90 -8.35 -10.44
N LEU A 46 -19.78 -7.52 -9.90
CA LEU A 46 -19.59 -6.07 -9.77
C LEU A 46 -18.36 -5.75 -8.90
N LEU A 47 -18.22 -6.40 -7.74
CA LEU A 47 -17.04 -6.26 -6.88
C LEU A 47 -15.76 -6.71 -7.58
N LEU A 48 -15.81 -7.82 -8.30
CA LEU A 48 -14.66 -8.32 -9.07
C LEU A 48 -14.29 -7.36 -10.20
N VAL A 49 -15.27 -6.76 -10.87
CA VAL A 49 -15.07 -5.74 -11.91
C VAL A 49 -14.48 -4.47 -11.30
N ILE A 50 -15.02 -3.96 -10.19
CA ILE A 50 -14.51 -2.77 -9.49
C ILE A 50 -13.07 -3.01 -9.01
N THR A 51 -12.79 -4.15 -8.39
CA THR A 51 -11.43 -4.49 -7.91
C THR A 51 -10.43 -4.76 -9.02
N ARG A 52 -10.89 -5.15 -10.21
CA ARG A 52 -10.03 -5.37 -11.39
C ARG A 52 -9.80 -4.13 -12.23
N LEU A 53 -10.80 -3.25 -12.33
CA LEU A 53 -10.78 -2.08 -13.20
C LEU A 53 -10.30 -0.81 -12.50
N ALA A 54 -10.36 -0.76 -11.17
CA ALA A 54 -9.81 0.34 -10.39
C ALA A 54 -8.68 -0.17 -9.48
N PRO A 55 -7.44 -0.32 -10.00
CA PRO A 55 -6.29 -0.36 -9.10
C PRO A 55 -6.36 0.91 -8.22
N GLY A 56 -6.30 0.74 -6.89
CA GLY A 56 -6.40 1.87 -5.97
C GLY A 56 -5.32 2.94 -6.20
N LEU A 57 -4.19 2.52 -6.80
CA LEU A 57 -3.08 3.33 -7.27
C LEU A 57 -2.57 2.76 -8.59
N ASP A 58 -2.53 3.58 -9.63
CA ASP A 58 -1.87 3.32 -10.92
C ASP A 58 -0.87 4.44 -11.19
N ILE A 59 0.26 4.13 -11.81
CA ILE A 59 1.36 5.06 -12.02
C ILE A 59 1.76 5.02 -13.49
N ASP A 60 1.52 6.11 -14.19
CA ASP A 60 1.92 6.31 -15.57
C ASP A 60 3.19 7.17 -15.58
N ALA A 61 4.34 6.51 -15.61
CA ALA A 61 5.65 7.16 -15.60
C ALA A 61 5.92 7.97 -16.88
N ASP A 62 5.36 7.55 -18.02
CA ASP A 62 5.56 8.22 -19.31
C ASP A 62 4.81 9.56 -19.34
N ARG A 63 3.61 9.60 -18.74
CA ARG A 63 2.80 10.82 -18.64
C ARG A 63 3.09 11.67 -17.40
N GLY A 64 3.84 11.14 -16.43
CA GLY A 64 4.14 11.86 -15.20
C GLY A 64 2.94 11.96 -14.24
N VAL A 65 2.01 11.01 -14.29
CA VAL A 65 0.76 11.05 -13.51
C VAL A 65 0.54 9.81 -12.67
N LEU A 66 -0.02 10.01 -11.48
CA LEU A 66 -0.56 8.98 -10.61
C LEU A 66 -2.09 9.01 -10.67
N ARG A 67 -2.68 7.82 -10.78
CA ARG A 67 -4.12 7.61 -10.75
C ARG A 67 -4.48 7.00 -9.42
N LEU A 68 -5.10 7.80 -8.55
CA LEU A 68 -5.54 7.36 -7.24
C LEU A 68 -7.06 7.32 -7.21
N ARG A 69 -7.64 6.13 -6.99
CA ARG A 69 -9.11 5.94 -6.96
C ARG A 69 -9.81 6.55 -8.19
N GLY A 70 -9.18 6.45 -9.36
CA GLY A 70 -9.70 6.99 -10.63
C GLY A 70 -9.45 8.48 -10.86
N LEU A 71 -8.85 9.21 -9.90
CA LEU A 71 -8.44 10.60 -10.08
C LEU A 71 -6.99 10.68 -10.55
N GLU A 72 -6.76 11.36 -11.66
CA GLU A 72 -5.41 11.68 -12.14
C GLU A 72 -4.83 12.85 -11.35
N ARG A 73 -3.59 12.69 -10.93
CA ARG A 73 -2.79 13.69 -10.21
C ARG A 73 -1.39 13.72 -10.82
N PRO A 74 -0.81 14.88 -11.08
CA PRO A 74 0.58 14.95 -11.51
C PRO A 74 1.51 14.50 -10.37
N PHE A 75 2.70 14.00 -10.71
CA PHE A 75 3.71 13.67 -9.70
C PHE A 75 4.09 14.86 -8.82
N THR A 76 4.00 16.08 -9.36
CA THR A 76 4.20 17.32 -8.60
C THR A 76 3.23 17.46 -7.43
N ASP A 77 2.07 16.81 -7.43
CA ASP A 77 1.17 16.86 -6.27
C ASP A 77 1.71 16.06 -5.09
N LEU A 78 2.70 15.18 -5.26
CA LEU A 78 3.36 14.51 -4.15
C LEU A 78 4.28 15.48 -3.41
N VAL A 79 3.97 15.73 -2.14
CA VAL A 79 4.65 16.74 -1.30
C VAL A 79 5.31 16.15 -0.06
N GLY A 80 4.94 14.94 0.35
CA GLY A 80 5.52 14.29 1.53
C GLY A 80 5.69 12.79 1.36
N ALA A 81 6.73 12.26 2.01
CA ALA A 81 6.97 10.84 2.15
C ALA A 81 7.30 10.49 3.61
N ARG A 82 6.75 9.38 4.09
CA ARG A 82 6.99 8.90 5.45
C ARG A 82 7.02 7.38 5.50
N ILE A 83 7.93 6.83 6.27
CA ILE A 83 7.92 5.41 6.64
C ILE A 83 6.87 5.20 7.72
N GLU A 84 5.92 4.31 7.45
CA GLU A 84 5.06 3.73 8.47
C GLU A 84 5.60 2.33 8.79
N LEU A 85 6.45 2.24 9.80
CA LEU A 85 6.77 0.97 10.43
C LEU A 85 5.59 0.59 11.31
N ALA A 86 5.00 -0.59 11.07
CA ALA A 86 4.02 -1.13 11.99
C ALA A 86 4.63 -1.18 13.40
N PRO A 87 4.04 -0.52 14.41
CA PRO A 87 4.62 -0.52 15.75
C PRO A 87 4.78 -1.96 16.20
N LEU A 88 5.98 -2.32 16.66
CA LEU A 88 6.21 -3.58 17.34
C LEU A 88 5.42 -3.48 18.67
N PRO A 89 4.31 -4.24 18.89
CA PRO A 89 3.81 -4.41 20.25
C PRO A 89 4.98 -4.88 21.10
N ARG A 90 5.20 -4.20 22.24
CA ARG A 90 6.19 -4.60 23.22
C ARG A 90 5.92 -6.07 23.55
N GLU A 91 6.94 -6.91 23.38
CA GLU A 91 6.84 -8.31 23.78
C GLU A 91 6.51 -8.34 25.27
N SER A 92 5.32 -8.86 25.60
CA SER A 92 4.96 -9.08 26.99
C SER A 92 5.79 -10.24 27.53
N ARG A 93 6.18 -10.22 28.81
CA ARG A 93 6.76 -11.39 29.48
C ARG A 93 5.84 -12.63 29.40
N TYR A 94 4.54 -12.42 29.17
CA TYR A 94 3.54 -13.46 29.01
C TYR A 94 3.24 -13.83 27.54
N ASP A 95 3.86 -13.14 26.57
CA ASP A 95 3.75 -13.55 25.17
C ASP A 95 4.49 -14.87 24.99
N LYS A 96 3.76 -15.89 24.53
CA LYS A 96 4.39 -17.15 24.12
C LYS A 96 5.31 -16.88 22.93
N PRO A 97 6.52 -17.45 22.89
CA PRO A 97 7.40 -17.30 21.73
C PRO A 97 6.66 -17.72 20.46
N ARG A 98 6.56 -16.79 19.50
CA ARG A 98 5.82 -17.02 18.26
C ARG A 98 6.54 -18.11 17.46
N LYS A 99 5.80 -19.13 17.02
CA LYS A 99 6.33 -20.23 16.18
C LYS A 99 6.75 -19.81 14.77
N ARG A 100 6.45 -18.58 14.33
CA ARG A 100 6.79 -18.10 12.99
C ARG A 100 7.52 -16.75 13.06
N PRO A 101 8.56 -16.54 12.24
CA PRO A 101 9.22 -15.26 12.12
C PRO A 101 8.23 -14.20 11.65
N ARG A 102 8.34 -13.02 12.26
CA ARG A 102 7.44 -11.90 12.01
C ARG A 102 7.72 -11.31 10.62
N ARG A 103 6.69 -11.18 9.80
CA ARG A 103 6.77 -10.53 8.48
C ARG A 103 6.04 -9.20 8.55
N ASP A 104 6.61 -8.26 9.29
CA ASP A 104 6.01 -6.92 9.36
C ASP A 104 6.16 -6.26 7.97
N PRO A 105 5.06 -5.73 7.41
CA PRO A 105 5.12 -5.05 6.14
C PRO A 105 5.86 -3.72 6.31
N LEU A 106 6.81 -3.45 5.42
CA LEU A 106 7.38 -2.12 5.26
C LEU A 106 6.45 -1.31 4.38
N VAL A 107 5.91 -0.22 4.95
CA VAL A 107 4.96 0.65 4.26
C VAL A 107 5.54 2.05 4.14
N ILE A 108 5.51 2.60 2.94
CA ILE A 108 5.72 4.02 2.72
C ILE A 108 4.36 4.70 2.56
N ARG A 109 4.16 5.77 3.30
CA ARG A 109 3.04 6.69 3.13
C ARG A 109 3.50 7.86 2.27
N LEU A 110 2.70 8.19 1.27
CA LEU A 110 2.88 9.33 0.40
C LEU A 110 1.72 10.31 0.59
N ASP A 111 2.06 11.57 0.76
CA ASP A 111 1.12 12.66 1.00
C ASP A 111 1.05 13.56 -0.25
N LEU A 112 -0.18 13.92 -0.63
CA LEU A 112 -0.50 14.77 -1.77
C LEU A 112 -0.86 16.18 -1.30
N ASP A 113 -0.60 17.15 -2.17
CA ASP A 113 -1.10 18.51 -2.06
C ASP A 113 -2.64 18.48 -2.01
N GLY A 114 -3.22 19.21 -1.05
CA GLY A 114 -4.65 19.08 -0.70
C GLY A 114 -4.98 17.97 0.31
N GLY A 115 -3.99 17.34 0.93
CA GLY A 115 -4.16 16.50 2.13
C GLY A 115 -4.60 15.05 1.89
N ALA A 116 -4.74 14.64 0.63
CA ALA A 116 -4.93 13.23 0.29
C ALA A 116 -3.65 12.45 0.62
N ARG A 117 -3.80 11.17 1.00
CA ARG A 117 -2.68 10.32 1.40
C ARG A 117 -2.93 8.88 1.00
N PHE A 118 -1.87 8.17 0.66
CA PHE A 118 -1.94 6.76 0.33
C PHE A 118 -0.72 6.01 0.80
N ARG A 119 -0.87 4.68 0.90
CA ARG A 119 0.12 3.78 1.45
C ARG A 119 0.52 2.78 0.38
N VAL A 120 1.82 2.56 0.26
CA VAL A 120 2.39 1.55 -0.61
C VAL A 120 3.20 0.59 0.25
N VAL A 121 2.86 -0.70 0.15
CA VAL A 121 3.65 -1.76 0.78
C VAL A 121 4.86 -2.01 -0.12
N LEU A 122 6.06 -1.74 0.41
CA LEU A 122 7.31 -1.93 -0.31
C LEU A 122 7.81 -3.37 -0.19
N ALA A 123 7.67 -3.95 1.01
CA ALA A 123 8.09 -5.31 1.29
C ALA A 123 7.25 -5.97 2.40
N ILE A 124 7.14 -7.29 2.38
CA ILE A 124 6.56 -8.12 3.45
C ILE A 124 7.60 -9.17 3.87
N GLY A 125 8.46 -8.81 4.82
CA GLY A 125 9.63 -9.60 5.16
C GLY A 125 10.74 -9.54 4.09
N PRO A 126 11.69 -10.49 4.09
CA PRO A 126 12.93 -10.38 3.31
C PRO A 126 12.81 -10.73 1.82
N THR A 127 11.75 -11.45 1.41
CA THR A 127 11.66 -12.03 0.06
C THR A 127 10.48 -11.54 -0.76
N ASP A 128 9.53 -10.84 -0.14
CA ASP A 128 8.31 -10.36 -0.81
C ASP A 128 8.41 -8.85 -1.01
N THR A 129 9.07 -8.42 -2.07
CA THR A 129 9.26 -7.01 -2.43
C THR A 129 8.43 -6.62 -3.65
N LEU A 130 8.31 -5.32 -3.92
CA LEU A 130 7.74 -4.83 -5.17
C LEU A 130 8.48 -5.40 -6.39
N SER A 131 7.72 -5.79 -7.41
CA SER A 131 8.28 -6.18 -8.72
C SER A 131 9.09 -5.03 -9.31
N ALA A 132 10.19 -5.33 -10.01
CA ALA A 132 11.07 -4.32 -10.62
C ALA A 132 10.32 -3.22 -11.39
N ALA A 133 9.33 -3.57 -12.23
CA ALA A 133 8.54 -2.58 -12.97
C ALA A 133 7.75 -1.60 -12.08
N ARG A 134 7.22 -2.07 -10.94
CA ARG A 134 6.53 -1.22 -9.96
C ARG A 134 7.51 -0.34 -9.20
N THR A 135 8.67 -0.90 -8.85
CA THR A 135 9.78 -0.15 -8.25
C THR A 135 10.19 1.00 -9.17
N THR A 136 10.45 0.73 -10.45
CA THR A 136 10.81 1.76 -11.43
C THR A 136 9.73 2.84 -11.58
N ALA A 137 8.46 2.45 -11.68
CA ALA A 137 7.35 3.41 -11.79
C ALA A 137 7.24 4.29 -10.54
N LEU A 138 7.38 3.70 -9.34
CA LEU A 138 7.31 4.43 -8.09
C LEU A 138 8.52 5.35 -7.90
N VAL A 139 9.72 4.92 -8.30
CA VAL A 139 10.93 5.77 -8.33
C VAL A 139 10.72 6.95 -9.28
N ALA A 140 10.17 6.74 -10.46
CA ALA A 140 9.85 7.83 -11.39
C ALA A 140 8.88 8.84 -10.77
N ALA A 141 7.83 8.35 -10.09
CA ALA A 141 6.87 9.20 -9.39
C ALA A 141 7.53 10.04 -8.28
N VAL A 142 8.37 9.43 -7.44
CA VAL A 142 9.07 10.14 -6.36
C VAL A 142 10.09 11.13 -6.93
N ARG A 143 10.84 10.77 -7.98
CA ARG A 143 11.81 11.70 -8.60
C ARG A 143 11.12 12.93 -9.22
N GLY A 144 9.96 12.75 -9.83
CA GLY A 144 9.13 13.83 -10.40
C GLY A 144 8.29 14.61 -9.38
N SER A 145 8.43 14.32 -8.09
CA SER A 145 7.63 14.93 -7.03
C SER A 145 8.22 16.24 -6.49
N ARG A 146 7.43 16.92 -5.65
CA ARG A 146 7.85 18.04 -4.79
C ARG A 146 8.12 17.59 -3.36
N ILE A 147 8.37 16.29 -3.12
CA ILE A 147 8.69 15.77 -1.79
C ILE A 147 9.94 16.47 -1.25
N GLN A 148 9.82 17.03 -0.06
CA GLN A 148 10.93 17.61 0.70
C GLN A 148 10.84 17.16 2.14
N ALA A 149 12.01 17.03 2.77
CA ALA A 149 12.09 16.84 4.20
C ALA A 149 11.41 18.03 4.93
N PRO A 150 10.55 17.79 5.92
CA PRO A 150 9.99 18.85 6.75
C PRO A 150 11.10 19.56 7.53
N ILE A 151 11.06 20.89 7.55
CA ILE A 151 12.01 21.74 8.26
C ILE A 151 11.36 22.26 9.54
N ALA A 152 12.06 22.19 10.67
CA ALA A 152 11.61 22.79 11.92
C ALA A 152 12.13 24.22 12.02
N SER A 153 11.32 25.13 12.58
CA SER A 153 11.71 26.54 12.75
C SER A 153 13.01 26.72 13.55
N TYR A 154 13.26 25.83 14.52
CA TYR A 154 14.44 25.82 15.37
C TYR A 154 15.60 24.96 14.82
N ASP A 155 15.44 24.37 13.64
CA ASP A 155 16.46 23.59 12.93
C ASP A 155 16.36 23.90 11.43
N PRO A 156 16.71 25.14 11.01
CA PRO A 156 16.57 25.58 9.62
C PRO A 156 17.49 24.80 8.67
N ASP A 157 18.60 24.27 9.19
CA ASP A 157 19.57 23.47 8.43
C ASP A 157 19.14 21.99 8.29
N GLY A 158 18.05 21.58 8.96
CA GLY A 158 17.52 20.21 8.91
C GLY A 158 18.45 19.15 9.48
N ARG A 159 19.44 19.54 10.31
CA ARG A 159 20.46 18.62 10.85
C ARG A 159 19.85 17.54 11.74
N PHE A 160 18.72 17.87 12.38
CA PHE A 160 17.97 17.00 13.27
C PHE A 160 16.59 16.64 12.71
N THR A 161 16.37 16.77 11.40
CA THR A 161 15.11 16.36 10.74
C THR A 161 14.68 14.95 11.14
N HIS A 162 15.62 14.01 11.21
CA HIS A 162 15.35 12.63 11.63
C HIS A 162 14.83 12.52 13.08
N LEU A 163 15.24 13.41 13.99
CA LEU A 163 14.74 13.47 15.37
C LEU A 163 13.43 14.26 15.47
N ASN A 164 13.35 15.40 14.78
CA ASN A 164 12.22 16.31 14.81
C ASN A 164 10.98 15.71 14.10
N PHE A 165 11.22 14.95 13.04
CA PHE A 165 10.20 14.35 12.19
C PHE A 165 10.53 12.87 11.93
N PRO A 166 10.39 12.00 12.95
CA PRO A 166 10.79 10.61 12.84
C PRO A 166 10.02 9.88 11.73
N GLY A 167 10.79 9.19 10.89
CA GLY A 167 10.31 8.46 9.72
C GLY A 167 9.93 9.32 8.53
N SER A 168 10.06 10.65 8.58
CA SER A 168 9.94 11.48 7.38
C SER A 168 11.12 11.22 6.44
N LEU A 169 10.85 11.28 5.14
CA LEU A 169 11.84 11.03 4.10
C LEU A 169 11.89 12.23 3.17
N ASP A 170 13.11 12.61 2.79
CA ASP A 170 13.29 13.41 1.59
C ASP A 170 13.11 12.54 0.34
N ARG A 171 13.26 13.17 -0.83
CA ARG A 171 13.08 12.50 -2.11
C ARG A 171 14.15 11.42 -2.36
N ASP A 172 15.39 11.66 -1.98
CA ASP A 172 16.51 10.76 -2.27
C ASP A 172 16.50 9.55 -1.33
N ASP A 173 16.20 9.77 -0.05
CA ASP A 173 15.96 8.75 0.95
C ASP A 173 14.76 7.87 0.58
N ALA A 174 13.67 8.48 0.07
CA ALA A 174 12.52 7.74 -0.43
C ALA A 174 12.87 6.87 -1.63
N VAL A 175 13.64 7.38 -2.61
CA VAL A 175 14.12 6.59 -3.75
C VAL A 175 14.97 5.42 -3.28
N LYS A 176 15.95 5.67 -2.39
CA LYS A 176 16.83 4.65 -1.84
C LYS A 176 16.06 3.55 -1.13
N LEU A 177 15.04 3.92 -0.35
CA LEU A 177 14.17 2.98 0.33
C LEU A 177 13.30 2.15 -0.62
N ILE A 178 12.82 2.75 -1.71
CA ILE A 178 12.01 2.04 -2.71
C ILE A 178 12.88 1.02 -3.47
N GLU A 179 14.11 1.40 -3.81
CA GLU A 179 15.08 0.54 -4.51
C GLU A 179 15.60 -0.59 -3.62
N ASP A 180 15.92 -0.28 -2.35
CA ASP A 180 16.32 -1.27 -1.34
C ASP A 180 15.43 -1.18 -0.09
N PRO A 181 14.27 -1.85 -0.09
CA PRO A 181 13.40 -1.91 1.09
C PRO A 181 14.08 -2.46 2.34
N GLN A 182 15.15 -3.26 2.21
CA GLN A 182 15.82 -3.87 3.37
C GLN A 182 16.72 -2.86 4.09
N SER A 183 17.12 -1.77 3.42
CA SER A 183 17.91 -0.69 4.02
C SER A 183 17.15 0.07 5.10
N ALA A 184 15.81 -0.04 5.17
CA ALA A 184 15.01 0.58 6.23
C ALA A 184 15.42 0.12 7.64
N SER A 185 15.99 -1.08 7.76
CA SER A 185 16.53 -1.61 9.01
C SER A 185 17.71 -0.78 9.55
N ALA A 186 18.39 -0.05 8.66
CA ALA A 186 19.55 0.79 8.94
C ALA A 186 19.21 2.29 9.02
N LEU A 187 17.96 2.69 8.76
CA LEU A 187 17.55 4.09 8.90
C LEU A 187 17.46 4.45 10.39
N PRO A 188 17.97 5.64 10.81
CA PRO A 188 17.93 6.07 12.19
C PRO A 188 16.48 6.14 12.68
N ARG A 189 16.22 5.52 13.84
CA ARG A 189 14.90 5.48 14.50
C ARG A 189 14.69 6.67 15.43
#